data_AF-A0A937DQZ4-F1
#
_entry.id   AF-A0A937DQZ4-F1
#
_cell.length_a   1.000
_cell.length_b   1.000
_cell.length_c   1.000
_cell.angle_alpha   90.00
_cell.angle_beta   90.00
_cell.angle_gamma   90.00
#
_symmetry.space_group_name_H-M   'P 1'
#
loop_
_entity.id
_entity.type
_entity.pdbx_description
1 polymer ?
#
loop_
_entity_poly.entity_id
_entity_poly.type
_entity_poly.pdbx_seq_one_letter_code
_entity_poly.pdbx_strand_id
1 'polypeptide(L)'
;MLLSTSHTISRTILFATIAIAVVSCTKDGNPNNLPPVSTTTYEGTIDGYKSSDEVFPDNLIAYWSFDDTKNELKSATAPTSTANDTYVTGGVRGKAISLNAGYLYYATQFAAFRTTALKSFTISTWVKILNNGSKRTMLFQLARPGIFNGNINFALNTQSFPSSNTTTLRIQPTFSTVGGGTQDNLNNNLSPVIGMDKWTHILLTYETNTGVFDIWADGIKVGGFPNRGVGNNLFNAYEPSEIIIGSNYNGIPGKSVNADVTFAPMTGQIDEIRIYNRALPDAQIKSLFNLGKASK
;
A
#
# COMPACT_ATOMS: atom_id res chain seq x y z
N MET A 1 -103.69 29.98 -14.94
CA MET A 1 -103.95 28.53 -14.96
C MET A 1 -103.92 28.09 -16.42
N LEU A 2 -102.80 27.45 -16.85
CA LEU A 2 -102.54 26.79 -18.17
C LEU A 2 -102.77 27.67 -19.43
N LEU A 3 -102.10 27.61 -20.58
CA LEU A 3 -101.08 26.85 -21.32
C LEU A 3 -100.65 27.87 -22.43
N SER A 4 -99.44 27.96 -22.97
CA SER A 4 -99.00 27.16 -24.14
C SER A 4 -97.85 27.89 -24.87
N THR A 5 -96.74 27.16 -25.09
CA THR A 5 -95.87 27.08 -26.30
C THR A 5 -95.38 28.36 -27.01
N SER A 6 -94.07 28.69 -27.01
CA SER A 6 -92.89 28.06 -27.67
C SER A 6 -92.76 28.35 -29.17
N HIS A 7 -91.65 29.00 -29.57
CA HIS A 7 -90.94 28.69 -30.82
C HIS A 7 -89.42 28.86 -30.69
N THR A 8 -88.75 27.85 -31.23
CA THR A 8 -87.33 27.48 -31.30
C THR A 8 -86.49 28.28 -32.28
N ILE A 9 -85.21 28.51 -31.97
CA ILE A 9 -84.13 28.58 -32.97
C ILE A 9 -82.89 27.84 -32.43
N SER A 10 -82.49 26.79 -33.12
CA SER A 10 -81.29 25.99 -32.87
C SER A 10 -80.10 26.58 -33.64
N ARG A 11 -78.95 26.78 -32.98
CA ARG A 11 -77.66 27.10 -33.62
C ARG A 11 -76.60 26.13 -33.14
N THR A 12 -76.19 25.28 -34.06
CA THR A 12 -75.11 24.27 -33.94
C THR A 12 -73.75 24.95 -33.79
N ILE A 13 -72.95 24.56 -32.80
CA ILE A 13 -71.52 24.85 -32.72
C ILE A 13 -70.79 23.52 -32.51
N LEU A 14 -69.92 23.17 -33.46
CA LEU A 14 -69.11 21.95 -33.47
C LEU A 14 -67.77 22.24 -32.77
N PHE A 15 -67.49 21.60 -31.63
CA PHE A 15 -66.18 21.64 -30.99
C PHE A 15 -65.35 20.41 -31.41
N ALA A 16 -64.22 20.64 -32.07
CA ALA A 16 -63.22 19.61 -32.35
C ALA A 16 -62.23 19.52 -31.18
N THR A 17 -62.21 18.38 -30.48
CA THR A 17 -61.24 18.06 -29.42
C THR A 17 -60.02 17.38 -30.03
N ILE A 18 -58.85 18.04 -29.97
CA ILE A 18 -57.55 17.45 -30.31
C ILE A 18 -57.01 16.76 -29.07
N ALA A 19 -56.91 15.43 -29.08
CA ALA A 19 -56.23 14.66 -28.04
C ALA A 19 -54.72 14.62 -28.34
N ILE A 20 -53.92 15.34 -27.56
CA ILE A 20 -52.46 15.28 -27.60
C ILE A 20 -52.01 14.09 -26.75
N ALA A 21 -51.53 13.02 -27.41
CA ALA A 21 -50.87 11.91 -26.71
C ALA A 21 -49.48 12.38 -26.25
N VAL A 22 -49.34 12.64 -24.95
CA VAL A 22 -48.03 12.94 -24.34
C VAL A 22 -47.31 11.62 -24.13
N VAL A 23 -46.43 11.24 -25.07
CA VAL A 23 -45.51 10.11 -24.87
C VAL A 23 -44.44 10.58 -23.90
N SER A 24 -44.62 10.23 -22.62
CA SER A 24 -43.58 10.33 -21.60
C SER A 24 -42.47 9.34 -21.94
N CYS A 25 -41.45 9.79 -22.69
CA CYS A 25 -40.16 9.12 -22.69
C CYS A 25 -39.54 9.29 -21.31
N THR A 26 -39.79 8.35 -20.40
CA THR A 26 -38.93 8.19 -19.22
C THR A 26 -37.54 7.90 -19.76
N LYS A 27 -36.60 8.84 -19.59
CA LYS A 27 -35.18 8.50 -19.67
C LYS A 27 -34.96 7.33 -18.73
N ASP A 28 -34.57 6.19 -19.27
CA ASP A 28 -33.93 5.18 -18.44
C ASP A 28 -32.79 5.89 -17.72
N GLY A 29 -32.66 5.72 -16.40
CA GLY A 29 -31.59 6.37 -15.63
C GLY A 29 -30.17 5.92 -16.02
N ASN A 30 -30.03 5.30 -17.19
CA ASN A 30 -28.85 4.68 -17.75
C ASN A 30 -28.55 5.31 -19.14
N PRO A 31 -28.17 6.60 -19.19
CA PRO A 31 -27.90 7.31 -20.45
C PRO A 31 -26.76 6.70 -21.29
N ASN A 32 -26.02 5.74 -20.72
CA ASN A 32 -24.87 5.08 -21.34
C ASN A 32 -25.12 3.59 -21.64
N ASN A 33 -26.35 3.09 -21.47
CA ASN A 33 -26.71 1.69 -21.70
C ASN A 33 -25.75 0.68 -21.04
N LEU A 34 -25.29 1.00 -19.82
CA LEU A 34 -24.40 0.14 -19.06
C LEU A 34 -25.12 -1.15 -18.67
N PRO A 35 -24.43 -2.30 -18.63
CA PRO A 35 -25.01 -3.54 -18.12
C PRO A 35 -25.55 -3.34 -16.69
N PRO A 36 -26.67 -3.98 -16.34
CA PRO A 36 -27.18 -3.94 -14.98
C PRO A 36 -26.13 -4.54 -14.03
N VAL A 37 -25.79 -3.80 -12.97
CA VAL A 37 -24.92 -4.25 -11.89
C VAL A 37 -25.77 -4.84 -10.76
N SER A 38 -25.46 -6.06 -10.33
CA SER A 38 -26.11 -6.67 -9.18
C SER A 38 -25.35 -6.33 -7.90
N THR A 39 -26.07 -5.88 -6.87
CA THR A 39 -25.49 -5.65 -5.54
C THR A 39 -24.96 -6.93 -4.90
N THR A 40 -25.51 -8.09 -5.26
CA THR A 40 -25.05 -9.42 -4.81
C THR A 40 -23.62 -9.73 -5.26
N THR A 41 -23.16 -9.14 -6.37
CA THR A 41 -21.78 -9.34 -6.87
C THR A 41 -20.73 -8.72 -5.94
N TYR A 42 -21.12 -7.75 -5.11
CA TYR A 42 -20.24 -7.02 -4.20
C TYR A 42 -20.43 -7.41 -2.73
N GLU A 43 -21.34 -8.34 -2.45
CA GLU A 43 -21.60 -8.80 -1.09
C GLU A 43 -20.32 -9.41 -0.47
N GLY A 44 -19.98 -8.97 0.74
CA GLY A 44 -18.78 -9.42 1.45
C GLY A 44 -17.45 -8.86 0.92
N THR A 45 -17.47 -8.02 -0.12
CA THR A 45 -16.26 -7.32 -0.60
C THR A 45 -15.98 -6.06 0.23
N ILE A 46 -14.73 -5.63 0.22
CA ILE A 46 -14.26 -4.35 0.76
C ILE A 46 -13.68 -3.57 -0.40
N ASP A 47 -14.26 -2.41 -0.70
CA ASP A 47 -13.88 -1.56 -1.83
C ASP A 47 -13.84 -2.32 -3.19
N GLY A 48 -14.67 -3.35 -3.33
CA GLY A 48 -14.75 -4.20 -4.53
C GLY A 48 -13.84 -5.44 -4.53
N TYR A 49 -13.07 -5.67 -3.46
CA TYR A 49 -12.15 -6.81 -3.34
C TYR A 49 -12.61 -7.79 -2.25
N LYS A 50 -12.43 -9.08 -2.47
CA LYS A 50 -12.64 -10.14 -1.46
C LYS A 50 -11.42 -10.32 -0.57
N SER A 51 -10.23 -10.05 -1.08
CA SER A 51 -8.95 -10.23 -0.41
C SER A 51 -7.91 -9.24 -0.91
N SER A 52 -6.94 -8.91 -0.06
CA SER A 52 -5.74 -8.15 -0.46
C SER A 52 -4.94 -8.81 -1.59
N ASP A 53 -5.16 -10.10 -1.86
CA ASP A 53 -4.54 -10.83 -2.98
C ASP A 53 -5.12 -10.43 -4.35
N GLU A 54 -6.32 -9.83 -4.38
CA GLU A 54 -6.98 -9.34 -5.60
C GLU A 54 -6.57 -7.90 -5.98
N VAL A 55 -5.82 -7.21 -5.11
CA VAL A 55 -5.36 -5.84 -5.37
C VAL A 55 -4.10 -5.90 -6.24
N PHE A 56 -4.24 -5.54 -7.53
CA PHE A 56 -3.15 -5.52 -8.52
C PHE A 56 -2.31 -6.82 -8.59
N PRO A 57 -2.94 -8.00 -8.78
CA PRO A 57 -2.27 -9.29 -8.67
C PRO A 57 -1.12 -9.47 -9.67
N ASP A 58 -1.28 -8.97 -10.90
CA ASP A 58 -0.25 -9.04 -11.95
C ASP A 58 0.97 -8.16 -11.65
N ASN A 59 0.81 -7.16 -10.79
CA ASN A 59 1.90 -6.30 -10.36
C ASN A 59 2.53 -6.73 -9.04
N LEU A 60 1.93 -7.67 -8.29
CA LEU A 60 2.48 -8.20 -7.06
C LEU A 60 3.61 -9.19 -7.37
N ILE A 61 4.84 -8.71 -7.26
CA ILE A 61 6.06 -9.41 -7.71
C ILE A 61 6.84 -10.11 -6.59
N ALA A 62 6.58 -9.77 -5.32
CA ALA A 62 7.09 -10.49 -4.17
C ALA A 62 6.13 -10.39 -2.98
N TYR A 63 6.04 -11.43 -2.17
CA TYR A 63 5.13 -11.49 -1.03
C TYR A 63 5.66 -12.38 0.09
N TRP A 64 5.66 -11.87 1.33
CA TRP A 64 5.89 -12.64 2.55
C TRP A 64 4.65 -12.51 3.45
N SER A 65 3.90 -13.60 3.60
CA SER A 65 2.73 -13.65 4.48
C SER A 65 3.08 -13.97 5.94
N PHE A 66 4.22 -14.62 6.18
CA PHE A 66 4.60 -15.15 7.50
C PHE A 66 3.61 -16.15 8.12
N ASP A 67 2.74 -16.73 7.29
CA ASP A 67 1.80 -17.77 7.71
C ASP A 67 2.51 -19.14 7.66
N ASP A 68 3.24 -19.45 8.75
CA ASP A 68 4.08 -20.64 8.93
C ASP A 68 5.21 -20.83 7.88
N THR A 69 5.55 -19.78 7.15
CA THR A 69 6.66 -19.78 6.20
C THR A 69 7.40 -18.45 6.19
N LYS A 70 8.72 -18.50 6.03
CA LYS A 70 9.56 -17.31 5.80
C LYS A 70 9.89 -17.19 4.31
N ASN A 71 9.43 -18.10 3.46
CA ASN A 71 9.77 -18.04 2.06
C ASN A 71 9.09 -16.84 1.41
N GLU A 72 9.78 -16.21 0.46
CA GLU A 72 9.13 -15.33 -0.49
C GLU A 72 8.22 -16.18 -1.39
N LEU A 73 6.92 -15.89 -1.42
CA LEU A 73 5.89 -16.79 -1.95
C LEU A 73 5.80 -16.84 -3.48
N LYS A 74 6.27 -15.82 -4.20
CA LYS A 74 6.22 -15.79 -5.67
C LYS A 74 7.30 -16.66 -6.29
N SER A 75 8.48 -16.71 -5.68
CA SER A 75 9.62 -17.52 -6.13
C SER A 75 9.88 -18.76 -5.26
N ALA A 76 9.14 -18.92 -4.16
CA ALA A 76 9.38 -19.91 -3.11
C ALA A 76 10.78 -19.84 -2.47
N THR A 77 11.44 -18.69 -2.53
CA THR A 77 12.82 -18.52 -2.05
C THR A 77 12.86 -18.47 -0.53
N ALA A 78 13.54 -19.42 0.10
CA ALA A 78 13.80 -19.44 1.54
C ALA A 78 14.86 -18.41 1.97
N PRO A 79 14.84 -17.92 3.23
CA PRO A 79 15.91 -17.08 3.74
C PRO A 79 17.22 -17.84 3.79
N THR A 80 18.31 -17.16 3.46
CA THR A 80 19.69 -17.66 3.60
C THR A 80 20.07 -17.77 5.07
N SER A 81 19.68 -16.79 5.88
CA SER A 81 19.84 -16.85 7.33
C SER A 81 18.77 -16.02 8.04
N THR A 82 18.51 -16.36 9.30
CA THR A 82 17.61 -15.62 10.17
C THR A 82 18.20 -15.56 11.58
N ALA A 83 17.74 -14.60 12.38
CA ALA A 83 18.08 -14.54 13.80
C ALA A 83 16.92 -13.99 14.62
N ASN A 84 16.74 -14.56 15.83
CA ASN A 84 15.80 -14.10 16.85
C ASN A 84 14.38 -13.84 16.35
N ASP A 85 13.88 -14.75 15.52
CA ASP A 85 12.57 -14.66 14.90
C ASP A 85 11.66 -15.83 15.34
N THR A 86 10.36 -15.56 15.48
CA THR A 86 9.35 -16.58 15.80
C THR A 86 8.02 -16.22 15.14
N TYR A 87 7.24 -17.22 14.75
CA TYR A 87 5.84 -16.98 14.37
C TYR A 87 5.00 -16.67 15.60
N VAL A 88 4.02 -15.79 15.43
CA VAL A 88 3.02 -15.44 16.44
C VAL A 88 1.63 -15.46 15.83
N THR A 89 0.65 -15.93 16.61
CA THR A 89 -0.77 -15.84 16.22
C THR A 89 -1.27 -14.40 16.31
N GLY A 90 -2.36 -14.09 15.61
CA GLY A 90 -2.93 -12.74 15.63
C GLY A 90 -2.17 -11.78 14.71
N GLY A 91 -1.66 -12.31 13.60
CA GLY A 91 -1.27 -11.50 12.45
C GLY A 91 -2.46 -10.72 11.90
N VAL A 92 -2.17 -9.80 11.00
CA VAL A 92 -3.18 -9.10 10.20
C VAL A 92 -3.97 -10.11 9.39
N ARG A 93 -3.29 -11.10 8.81
CA ARG A 93 -3.89 -12.31 8.24
C ARG A 93 -3.12 -13.52 8.78
N GLY A 94 -3.83 -14.47 9.39
CA GLY A 94 -3.18 -15.68 9.93
C GLY A 94 -2.16 -15.36 11.03
N LYS A 95 -0.91 -15.80 10.82
CA LYS A 95 0.24 -15.55 11.69
C LYS A 95 1.13 -14.44 11.15
N ALA A 96 1.87 -13.82 12.05
CA ALA A 96 2.91 -12.84 11.73
C ALA A 96 4.28 -13.33 12.21
N ILE A 97 5.33 -12.62 11.81
CA ILE A 97 6.68 -12.83 12.37
C ILE A 97 6.98 -11.81 13.47
N SER A 98 7.44 -12.30 14.61
CA SER A 98 7.97 -11.49 15.70
C SER A 98 9.48 -11.56 15.69
N LEU A 99 10.12 -10.39 15.71
CA LEU A 99 11.57 -10.23 15.81
C LEU A 99 11.92 -9.68 17.19
N ASN A 100 12.94 -10.25 17.84
CA ASN A 100 13.48 -9.76 19.11
C ASN A 100 14.97 -9.44 18.94
N ALA A 101 15.28 -8.22 18.50
CA ALA A 101 16.57 -7.88 17.89
C ALA A 101 16.93 -8.90 16.79
N GLY A 102 15.99 -9.10 15.86
CA GLY A 102 16.04 -10.17 14.85
C GLY A 102 16.04 -9.66 13.40
N TYR A 103 16.26 -10.58 12.47
CA TYR A 103 16.24 -10.31 11.03
C TYR A 103 15.93 -11.56 10.19
N LEU A 104 15.58 -11.32 8.92
CA LEU A 104 15.59 -12.31 7.84
C LEU A 104 16.49 -11.81 6.72
N TYR A 105 17.36 -12.67 6.17
CA TYR A 105 18.28 -12.32 5.09
C TYR A 105 18.16 -13.30 3.92
N TYR A 106 18.11 -12.77 2.71
CA TYR A 106 18.03 -13.50 1.44
C TYR A 106 19.18 -13.01 0.55
N ALA A 107 20.20 -13.85 0.36
CA ALA A 107 21.34 -13.56 -0.50
C ALA A 107 21.01 -13.61 -2.00
N THR A 108 19.87 -14.22 -2.35
CA THR A 108 19.47 -14.46 -3.73
C THR A 108 19.12 -13.16 -4.44
N GLN A 109 19.68 -12.95 -5.64
CA GLN A 109 19.18 -11.94 -6.58
C GLN A 109 17.84 -12.39 -7.15
N PHE A 110 16.76 -11.75 -6.74
CA PHE A 110 15.44 -12.00 -7.33
C PHE A 110 15.37 -11.37 -8.72
N ALA A 111 14.84 -12.11 -9.70
CA ALA A 111 14.67 -11.61 -11.07
C ALA A 111 13.75 -10.37 -11.14
N ALA A 112 12.75 -10.31 -10.26
CA ALA A 112 11.82 -9.20 -10.17
C ALA A 112 12.42 -7.89 -9.63
N PHE A 113 13.59 -7.96 -8.97
CA PHE A 113 14.31 -6.80 -8.43
C PHE A 113 15.53 -6.39 -9.24
N ARG A 114 15.55 -6.76 -10.53
CA ARG A 114 16.58 -6.32 -11.48
C ARG A 114 16.24 -4.94 -12.03
N THR A 115 17.27 -4.21 -12.45
CA THR A 115 17.21 -2.89 -13.06
C THR A 115 16.18 -2.85 -14.19
N THR A 116 16.08 -3.90 -15.01
CA THR A 116 15.14 -3.95 -16.15
C THR A 116 13.70 -4.26 -15.76
N ALA A 117 13.47 -4.82 -14.56
CA ALA A 117 12.16 -5.29 -14.11
C ALA A 117 11.48 -4.34 -13.12
N LEU A 118 12.25 -3.65 -12.27
CA LEU A 118 11.73 -2.75 -11.24
C LEU A 118 12.10 -1.30 -11.55
N LYS A 119 11.13 -0.52 -12.03
CA LYS A 119 11.27 0.92 -12.33
C LYS A 119 10.42 1.80 -11.43
N SER A 120 9.14 1.45 -11.30
CA SER A 120 8.24 1.97 -10.28
C SER A 120 8.03 0.89 -9.23
N PHE A 121 7.68 1.26 -8.00
CA PHE A 121 7.42 0.27 -6.96
C PHE A 121 6.40 0.73 -5.93
N THR A 122 5.84 -0.26 -5.24
CA THR A 122 5.13 -0.06 -3.97
C THR A 122 5.59 -1.13 -2.99
N ILE A 123 5.98 -0.74 -1.77
CA ILE A 123 6.35 -1.65 -0.67
C ILE A 123 5.34 -1.45 0.44
N SER A 124 4.55 -2.48 0.73
CA SER A 124 3.50 -2.48 1.75
C SER A 124 3.87 -3.45 2.87
N THR A 125 3.68 -3.05 4.13
CA THR A 125 3.86 -3.95 5.27
C THR A 125 2.99 -3.51 6.44
N TRP A 126 2.61 -4.46 7.29
CA TRP A 126 2.02 -4.17 8.59
C TRP A 126 3.06 -4.35 9.69
N VAL A 127 3.03 -3.49 10.70
CA VAL A 127 3.96 -3.55 11.83
C VAL A 127 3.25 -3.35 13.17
N LYS A 128 3.72 -4.08 14.19
CA LYS A 128 3.55 -3.75 15.62
C LYS A 128 4.92 -3.40 16.16
N ILE A 129 5.10 -2.14 16.53
CA ILE A 129 6.42 -1.62 16.89
C ILE A 129 6.28 -0.47 17.88
N LEU A 130 7.34 -0.23 18.66
CA LEU A 130 7.51 0.94 19.50
C LEU A 130 8.74 1.73 19.03
N ASN A 131 8.76 3.02 19.37
CA ASN A 131 10.02 3.74 19.41
C ASN A 131 10.96 3.13 20.47
N ASN A 132 12.27 3.35 20.36
CA ASN A 132 13.28 2.77 21.24
C ASN A 132 14.28 3.79 21.81
N GLY A 133 14.20 5.06 21.40
CA GLY A 133 15.02 6.16 21.93
C GLY A 133 16.52 6.07 21.65
N SER A 134 16.99 5.12 20.85
CA SER A 134 18.43 4.82 20.75
C SER A 134 18.92 4.49 19.34
N LYS A 135 18.20 3.66 18.58
CA LYS A 135 18.64 3.15 17.27
C LYS A 135 17.53 3.21 16.22
N ARG A 136 17.89 3.45 14.97
CA ARG A 136 16.99 3.36 13.82
C ARG A 136 16.63 1.90 13.56
N THR A 137 15.45 1.67 12.99
CA THR A 137 15.00 0.34 12.56
C THR A 137 14.91 0.33 11.04
N MET A 138 15.48 -0.67 10.38
CA MET A 138 15.33 -0.88 8.94
C MET A 138 14.30 -2.00 8.73
N LEU A 139 13.09 -1.66 8.29
CA LEU A 139 12.04 -2.67 8.09
C LEU A 139 12.36 -3.60 6.92
N PHE A 140 12.81 -3.01 5.82
CA PHE A 140 13.15 -3.69 4.58
C PHE A 140 14.33 -2.97 3.92
N GLN A 141 15.30 -3.73 3.45
CA GLN A 141 16.38 -3.24 2.63
C GLN A 141 16.47 -4.11 1.36
N LEU A 142 16.36 -3.47 0.19
CA LEU A 142 16.89 -4.03 -1.05
C LEU A 142 18.38 -3.69 -1.06
N ALA A 143 19.16 -4.52 -0.38
CA ALA A 143 20.56 -4.27 -0.11
C ALA A 143 21.43 -4.43 -1.35
N ARG A 144 22.61 -3.82 -1.31
CA ARG A 144 23.67 -4.04 -2.29
C ARG A 144 24.92 -4.51 -1.55
N PRO A 145 25.60 -5.57 -2.03
CA PRO A 145 26.82 -6.03 -1.39
C PRO A 145 27.85 -4.91 -1.23
N GLY A 146 28.32 -4.71 0.00
CA GLY A 146 29.35 -3.71 0.33
C GLY A 146 28.85 -2.25 0.38
N ILE A 147 27.54 -1.99 0.31
CA ILE A 147 26.99 -0.62 0.37
C ILE A 147 26.03 -0.51 1.57
N PHE A 148 26.26 0.48 2.42
CA PHE A 148 25.50 0.67 3.66
C PHE A 148 24.01 0.96 3.40
N ASN A 149 23.74 1.91 2.50
CA ASN A 149 22.40 2.19 1.97
C ASN A 149 22.26 1.53 0.60
N GLY A 150 21.48 0.45 0.54
CA GLY A 150 21.22 -0.29 -0.68
C GLY A 150 20.33 0.46 -1.68
N ASN A 151 19.78 -0.30 -2.63
CA ASN A 151 18.86 0.20 -3.64
C ASN A 151 17.63 0.85 -3.02
N ILE A 152 17.05 0.23 -1.98
CA ILE A 152 15.90 0.74 -1.23
C ILE A 152 16.16 0.50 0.26
N ASN A 153 15.91 1.52 1.08
CA ASN A 153 16.11 1.50 2.53
C ASN A 153 14.82 2.00 3.21
N PHE A 154 13.97 1.08 3.66
CA PHE A 154 12.72 1.42 4.36
C PHE A 154 13.01 1.66 5.85
N ALA A 155 13.61 2.81 6.15
CA ALA A 155 14.06 3.14 7.49
C ALA A 155 12.98 3.86 8.33
N LEU A 156 12.89 3.44 9.59
CA LEU A 156 12.14 4.10 10.65
C LEU A 156 13.10 4.76 11.63
N ASN A 157 12.76 5.96 12.04
CA ASN A 157 13.51 6.73 13.02
C ASN A 157 13.00 6.42 14.44
N THR A 158 13.01 5.14 14.82
CA THR A 158 12.57 4.65 16.14
C THR A 158 13.40 5.21 17.29
N GLN A 159 14.61 5.71 17.03
CA GLN A 159 15.44 6.41 18.01
C GLN A 159 14.91 7.78 18.41
N SER A 160 14.05 8.40 17.60
CA SER A 160 13.66 9.81 17.80
C SER A 160 12.82 10.04 19.05
N PHE A 161 12.20 9.01 19.61
CA PHE A 161 11.33 9.11 20.78
C PHE A 161 11.52 7.90 21.73
N PRO A 162 11.18 8.02 23.02
CA PRO A 162 11.13 6.87 23.93
C PRO A 162 9.99 5.92 23.56
N SER A 163 10.04 4.68 24.06
CA SER A 163 9.02 3.65 23.82
C SER A 163 7.61 4.01 24.31
N SER A 164 7.51 4.94 25.26
CA SER A 164 6.22 5.48 25.72
C SER A 164 5.55 6.41 24.71
N ASN A 165 6.26 6.91 23.69
CA ASN A 165 5.65 7.69 22.61
C ASN A 165 5.10 6.75 21.54
N THR A 166 3.77 6.66 21.51
CA THR A 166 3.01 5.85 20.56
C THR A 166 2.26 6.69 19.52
N THR A 167 2.30 8.02 19.61
CA THR A 167 1.56 8.92 18.71
C THR A 167 2.39 9.42 17.54
N THR A 168 3.71 9.21 17.58
CA THR A 168 4.63 9.63 16.53
C THR A 168 5.60 8.51 16.16
N LEU A 169 5.54 8.06 14.90
CA LEU A 169 6.61 7.31 14.25
C LEU A 169 7.14 8.12 13.08
N ARG A 170 8.45 8.39 13.08
CA ARG A 170 9.11 9.02 11.94
C ARG A 170 9.59 7.95 10.95
N ILE A 171 9.24 8.12 9.70
CA ILE A 171 9.50 7.22 8.57
C ILE A 171 10.35 8.02 7.59
N GLN A 172 11.58 7.58 7.35
CA GLN A 172 12.55 8.28 6.53
C GLN A 172 13.24 7.31 5.57
N PRO A 173 12.52 6.86 4.52
CA PRO A 173 13.06 5.91 3.59
C PRO A 173 13.96 6.61 2.57
N THR A 174 14.87 5.84 1.97
CA THR A 174 15.70 6.31 0.85
C THR A 174 15.79 5.26 -0.24
N PHE A 175 16.14 5.69 -1.46
CA PHE A 175 16.55 4.78 -2.53
C PHE A 175 17.74 5.34 -3.30
N SER A 176 18.51 4.47 -3.95
CA SER A 176 19.66 4.87 -4.79
C SER A 176 19.21 5.43 -6.13
N THR A 177 19.81 6.53 -6.55
CA THR A 177 19.46 7.21 -7.79
C THR A 177 20.42 6.90 -8.93
N VAL A 178 19.97 7.08 -10.18
CA VAL A 178 20.78 6.91 -11.41
C VAL A 178 22.04 7.79 -11.40
N GLY A 179 21.92 9.03 -10.91
CA GLY A 179 23.02 10.00 -10.86
C GLY A 179 23.99 9.81 -9.70
N GLY A 180 23.76 8.81 -8.85
CA GLY A 180 24.51 8.60 -7.61
C GLY A 180 23.92 9.36 -6.42
N GLY A 181 24.22 8.87 -5.21
CA GLY A 181 23.57 9.32 -3.99
C GLY A 181 22.21 8.67 -3.79
N THR A 182 21.34 9.32 -3.02
CA THR A 182 20.01 8.82 -2.68
C THR A 182 18.95 9.90 -2.76
N GLN A 183 17.75 9.51 -3.16
CA GLN A 183 16.53 10.28 -2.91
C GLN A 183 15.90 9.82 -1.59
N ASP A 184 15.25 10.74 -0.89
CA ASP A 184 14.59 10.51 0.39
C ASP A 184 13.19 11.11 0.45
N ASN A 185 12.44 10.72 1.49
CA ASN A 185 11.24 11.41 1.95
C ASN A 185 11.21 11.34 3.49
N LEU A 186 10.34 12.13 4.12
CA LEU A 186 10.10 12.14 5.55
C LEU A 186 8.62 12.46 5.79
N ASN A 187 7.98 11.75 6.72
CA ASN A 187 6.67 12.17 7.21
C ASN A 187 6.84 13.34 8.20
N ASN A 188 6.57 14.56 7.73
CA ASN A 188 6.81 15.77 8.53
C ASN A 188 5.60 16.15 9.40
N ASN A 189 4.42 16.28 8.78
CA ASN A 189 3.23 16.84 9.41
C ASN A 189 2.32 15.78 10.05
N LEU A 190 2.21 14.61 9.42
CA LEU A 190 1.37 13.51 9.89
C LEU A 190 2.25 12.34 10.30
N SER A 191 1.83 11.63 11.36
CA SER A 191 2.50 10.43 11.84
C SER A 191 1.47 9.39 12.22
N PRO A 192 1.74 8.10 11.97
CA PRO A 192 0.85 7.06 12.44
C PRO A 192 0.96 6.88 13.94
N VAL A 193 -0.16 6.46 14.55
CA VAL A 193 -0.17 5.89 15.88
C VAL A 193 0.37 4.46 15.80
N ILE A 194 1.25 4.09 16.71
CA ILE A 194 1.92 2.77 16.79
C ILE A 194 1.71 2.16 18.18
N GLY A 195 1.99 0.87 18.33
CA GLY A 195 1.89 0.16 19.61
C GLY A 195 2.18 -1.32 19.44
N MET A 196 2.37 -2.04 20.55
CA MET A 196 2.47 -3.51 20.53
C MET A 196 1.10 -4.20 20.53
N ASP A 197 0.04 -3.46 20.81
CA ASP A 197 -1.36 -3.86 20.78
C ASP A 197 -2.07 -3.48 19.47
N LYS A 198 -1.41 -2.71 18.59
CA LYS A 198 -1.99 -2.18 17.36
C LYS A 198 -1.13 -2.49 16.14
N TRP A 199 -1.73 -3.15 15.14
CA TRP A 199 -1.16 -3.22 13.79
C TRP A 199 -1.28 -1.86 13.08
N THR A 200 -0.16 -1.36 12.56
CA THR A 200 -0.09 -0.15 11.75
C THR A 200 0.36 -0.52 10.35
N HIS A 201 -0.41 -0.12 9.34
CA HIS A 201 -0.05 -0.34 7.94
C HIS A 201 0.87 0.78 7.48
N ILE A 202 2.06 0.47 6.97
CA ILE A 202 3.00 1.46 6.43
C ILE A 202 3.40 1.03 5.03
N LEU A 203 3.40 1.99 4.11
CA LEU A 203 3.61 1.72 2.70
C LEU A 203 4.41 2.84 2.02
N LEU A 204 5.29 2.46 1.10
CA LEU A 204 6.06 3.37 0.24
C LEU A 204 5.58 3.24 -1.20
N THR A 205 5.45 4.34 -1.93
CA THR A 205 5.15 4.34 -3.37
C THR A 205 6.20 5.14 -4.14
N TYR A 206 6.67 4.66 -5.28
CA TYR A 206 7.52 5.40 -6.20
C TYR A 206 7.06 5.23 -7.65
N GLU A 207 6.89 6.35 -8.37
CA GLU A 207 6.52 6.38 -9.79
C GLU A 207 7.63 7.00 -10.66
N THR A 208 8.24 6.18 -11.51
CA THR A 208 9.41 6.59 -12.33
C THR A 208 9.10 7.72 -13.31
N ASN A 209 7.87 7.82 -13.83
CA ASN A 209 7.56 8.83 -14.85
C ASN A 209 7.45 10.24 -14.25
N THR A 210 7.17 10.35 -12.95
CA THR A 210 7.00 11.63 -12.25
C THR A 210 8.10 11.89 -11.23
N GLY A 211 8.86 10.85 -10.83
CA GLY A 211 9.85 10.94 -9.75
C GLY A 211 9.24 11.06 -8.35
N VAL A 212 7.93 10.86 -8.22
CA VAL A 212 7.19 11.00 -6.97
C VAL A 212 7.43 9.77 -6.08
N PHE A 213 8.01 10.00 -4.90
CA PHE A 213 8.28 9.02 -3.86
C PHE A 213 7.51 9.37 -2.59
N ASP A 214 6.49 8.61 -2.22
CA ASP A 214 5.59 8.97 -1.12
C ASP A 214 5.52 7.91 -0.01
N ILE A 215 5.05 8.34 1.16
CA ILE A 215 4.90 7.54 2.37
C ILE A 215 3.42 7.54 2.75
N TRP A 216 2.92 6.36 3.09
CA TRP A 216 1.55 6.11 3.49
C TRP A 216 1.53 5.41 4.84
N ALA A 217 0.56 5.76 5.68
CA ALA A 217 0.28 5.03 6.90
C ALA A 217 -1.22 4.94 7.15
N ASP A 218 -1.71 3.75 7.51
CA ASP A 218 -3.14 3.44 7.73
C ASP A 218 -4.05 3.98 6.60
N GLY A 219 -3.62 3.81 5.34
CA GLY A 219 -4.35 4.27 4.15
C GLY A 219 -4.30 5.78 3.88
N ILE A 220 -3.52 6.54 4.65
CA ILE A 220 -3.40 8.00 4.54
C ILE A 220 -2.00 8.38 4.07
N LYS A 221 -1.92 9.35 3.15
CA LYS A 221 -0.65 9.92 2.67
C LYS A 221 -0.03 10.77 3.78
N VAL A 222 1.20 10.43 4.18
CA VAL A 222 1.93 11.10 5.29
C VAL A 222 3.27 11.68 4.87
N GLY A 223 3.76 11.38 3.66
CA GLY A 223 5.01 11.93 3.14
C GLY A 223 4.98 13.45 2.99
N GLY A 224 6.05 14.12 3.37
CA GLY A 224 6.16 15.58 3.37
C GLY A 224 6.94 16.14 2.17
N PHE A 225 7.82 15.35 1.55
CA PHE A 225 8.75 15.81 0.54
C PHE A 225 8.85 14.86 -0.67
N PRO A 226 7.73 14.55 -1.36
CA PRO A 226 7.70 13.40 -2.26
C PRO A 226 8.36 13.63 -3.63
N ASN A 227 8.61 14.87 -4.05
CA ASN A 227 9.10 15.16 -5.40
C ASN A 227 10.58 15.58 -5.38
N ARG A 228 11.42 14.90 -6.18
CA ARG A 228 12.79 15.33 -6.54
C ARG A 228 12.99 15.39 -8.07
N GLY A 229 11.93 15.26 -8.85
CA GLY A 229 11.96 15.26 -10.31
C GLY A 229 12.52 13.97 -10.91
N VAL A 230 12.79 14.03 -12.21
CA VAL A 230 13.23 12.90 -13.05
C VAL A 230 14.71 13.02 -13.43
N GLY A 231 15.19 12.17 -14.35
CA GLY A 231 16.59 12.15 -14.79
C GLY A 231 17.52 11.49 -13.79
N ASN A 232 18.52 12.21 -13.31
CA ASN A 232 19.53 11.69 -12.38
C ASN A 232 18.96 11.29 -11.01
N ASN A 233 17.76 11.77 -10.65
CA ASN A 233 17.10 11.44 -9.39
C ASN A 233 16.27 10.15 -9.46
N LEU A 234 16.13 9.53 -10.64
CA LEU A 234 15.31 8.34 -10.78
C LEU A 234 15.90 7.15 -10.02
N PHE A 235 15.03 6.31 -9.48
CA PHE A 235 15.40 5.05 -8.85
C PHE A 235 16.12 4.13 -9.84
N ASN A 236 17.13 3.40 -9.34
CA ASN A 236 17.71 2.28 -10.07
C ASN A 236 17.96 1.08 -9.14
N ALA A 237 17.50 -0.10 -9.57
CA ALA A 237 17.67 -1.36 -8.83
C ALA A 237 18.98 -2.07 -9.21
N TYR A 238 20.11 -1.49 -8.81
CA TYR A 238 21.44 -2.01 -9.17
C TYR A 238 21.67 -3.45 -8.72
N GLU A 239 22.31 -4.23 -9.58
CA GLU A 239 22.66 -5.62 -9.32
C GLU A 239 24.16 -5.80 -8.97
N PRO A 240 24.53 -6.84 -8.19
CA PRO A 240 23.62 -7.73 -7.48
C PRO A 240 22.93 -7.01 -6.30
N SER A 241 21.71 -7.43 -6.01
CA SER A 241 20.91 -6.99 -4.89
C SER A 241 20.46 -8.17 -4.03
N GLU A 242 20.34 -7.92 -2.74
CA GLU A 242 19.93 -8.88 -1.72
C GLU A 242 18.72 -8.31 -0.95
N ILE A 243 18.04 -9.13 -0.15
CA ILE A 243 16.94 -8.66 0.70
C ILE A 243 17.28 -8.86 2.17
N ILE A 244 17.05 -7.82 2.96
CA ILE A 244 17.10 -7.87 4.41
C ILE A 244 15.77 -7.35 4.97
N ILE A 245 15.16 -8.09 5.89
CA ILE A 245 13.96 -7.67 6.63
C ILE A 245 14.35 -7.55 8.10
N GLY A 246 14.02 -6.41 8.72
CA GLY A 246 14.26 -6.14 10.13
C GLY A 246 15.69 -5.77 10.52
N SER A 247 16.61 -5.57 9.57
CA SER A 247 17.98 -5.13 9.83
C SER A 247 18.56 -4.38 8.62
N ASN A 248 19.79 -3.87 8.74
CA ASN A 248 20.55 -3.29 7.63
C ASN A 248 21.77 -4.17 7.31
N TYR A 249 22.45 -3.85 6.21
CA TYR A 249 23.60 -4.63 5.73
C TYR A 249 24.68 -4.92 6.80
N ASN A 250 25.04 -3.93 7.62
CA ASN A 250 26.02 -4.13 8.73
C ASN A 250 25.51 -5.04 9.85
N GLY A 251 24.19 -5.18 9.99
CA GLY A 251 23.57 -6.02 11.01
C GLY A 251 23.49 -7.50 10.63
N ILE A 252 23.99 -7.89 9.45
CA ILE A 252 24.03 -9.28 9.01
C ILE A 252 25.43 -9.86 9.27
N PRO A 253 25.55 -11.03 9.93
CA PRO A 253 26.83 -11.67 10.19
C PRO A 253 27.67 -11.85 8.92
N GLY A 254 28.96 -11.48 9.00
CA GLY A 254 29.88 -11.55 7.86
C GLY A 254 29.74 -10.39 6.85
N LYS A 255 28.83 -9.44 7.09
CA LYS A 255 28.65 -8.25 6.27
C LYS A 255 28.94 -7.01 7.08
N SER A 256 29.92 -6.22 6.64
CA SER A 256 30.23 -4.93 7.24
C SER A 256 30.79 -4.00 6.17
N VAL A 257 30.20 -2.82 6.07
CA VAL A 257 30.69 -1.74 5.20
C VAL A 257 31.55 -0.77 5.99
N ASN A 258 31.18 -0.51 7.24
CA ASN A 258 31.80 0.45 8.13
C ASN A 258 31.40 0.16 9.60
N ALA A 259 31.93 0.94 10.54
CA ALA A 259 31.61 0.83 11.96
C ALA A 259 30.30 1.55 12.37
N ASP A 260 29.44 1.93 11.41
CA ASP A 260 28.18 2.61 11.71
C ASP A 260 27.21 1.65 12.42
N VAL A 261 26.78 2.08 13.61
CA VAL A 261 25.85 1.37 14.50
C VAL A 261 24.56 2.15 14.72
N THR A 262 24.16 3.01 13.78
CA THR A 262 22.94 3.84 13.88
C THR A 262 21.67 3.01 13.74
N PHE A 263 21.75 1.86 13.07
CA PHE A 263 20.69 0.87 12.98
C PHE A 263 20.93 -0.28 13.95
N ALA A 264 19.85 -0.85 14.47
CA ALA A 264 19.86 -2.12 15.19
C ALA A 264 18.87 -3.09 14.54
N PRO A 265 19.10 -4.41 14.68
CA PRO A 265 18.08 -5.41 14.37
C PRO A 265 16.76 -5.11 15.09
N MET A 266 15.66 -5.38 14.41
CA MET A 266 14.33 -4.95 14.83
C MET A 266 13.85 -5.73 16.05
N THR A 267 13.18 -5.02 16.95
CA THR A 267 12.29 -5.59 17.95
C THR A 267 10.86 -5.13 17.67
N GLY A 268 9.98 -6.08 17.34
CA GLY A 268 8.60 -5.82 16.93
C GLY A 268 8.03 -6.97 16.12
N GLN A 269 6.83 -6.80 15.59
CA GLN A 269 6.20 -7.78 14.69
C GLN A 269 5.99 -7.17 13.31
N ILE A 270 6.14 -8.00 12.29
CA ILE A 270 5.94 -7.64 10.89
C ILE A 270 4.97 -8.64 10.29
N ASP A 271 4.08 -8.15 9.43
CA ASP A 271 3.18 -9.00 8.69
C ASP A 271 2.98 -8.51 7.25
N GLU A 272 2.61 -9.44 6.37
CA GLU A 272 2.00 -9.12 5.08
C GLU A 272 2.85 -8.20 4.17
N ILE A 273 4.17 -8.48 4.05
CA ILE A 273 5.07 -7.68 3.20
C ILE A 273 4.77 -7.96 1.73
N ARG A 274 4.26 -6.95 1.02
CA ARG A 274 3.94 -7.02 -0.42
C ARG A 274 4.78 -6.02 -1.21
N ILE A 275 5.36 -6.48 -2.31
CA ILE A 275 6.11 -5.63 -3.25
C ILE A 275 5.43 -5.65 -4.61
N TYR A 276 5.05 -4.47 -5.07
CA TYR A 276 4.48 -4.27 -6.40
C TYR A 276 5.49 -3.58 -7.32
N ASN A 277 5.50 -3.91 -8.60
CA ASN A 277 6.33 -3.25 -9.63
C ASN A 277 5.67 -1.99 -10.23
N ARG A 278 4.85 -1.30 -9.44
CA ARG A 278 4.17 -0.05 -9.81
C ARG A 278 3.93 0.83 -8.59
N ALA A 279 3.71 2.12 -8.80
CA ALA A 279 3.03 2.93 -7.80
C ALA A 279 1.54 2.56 -7.78
N LEU A 280 1.03 2.15 -6.61
CA LEU A 280 -0.40 1.90 -6.44
C LEU A 280 -1.17 3.23 -6.34
N PRO A 281 -2.35 3.34 -6.97
CA PRO A 281 -3.23 4.49 -6.78
C PRO A 281 -3.73 4.63 -5.34
N ASP A 282 -4.01 5.85 -4.90
CA ASP A 282 -4.50 6.19 -3.56
C ASP A 282 -5.69 5.31 -3.09
N ALA A 283 -6.66 5.05 -3.97
CA ALA A 283 -7.82 4.21 -3.65
C ALA A 283 -7.42 2.76 -3.30
N GLN A 284 -6.38 2.25 -3.95
CA GLN A 284 -5.93 0.86 -3.85
C GLN A 284 -5.12 0.63 -2.59
N ILE A 285 -4.38 1.65 -2.17
CA ILE A 285 -3.71 1.69 -0.87
C ILE A 285 -4.75 1.68 0.25
N LYS A 286 -5.85 2.43 0.12
CA LYS A 286 -6.96 2.39 1.07
C LYS A 286 -7.64 1.02 1.11
N SER A 287 -7.86 0.39 -0.05
CA SER A 287 -8.40 -0.97 -0.12
C SER A 287 -7.50 -1.97 0.59
N LEU A 288 -6.18 -1.93 0.37
CA LEU A 288 -5.22 -2.80 1.09
C LEU A 288 -5.30 -2.62 2.61
N PHE A 289 -5.39 -1.38 3.08
CA PHE A 289 -5.55 -1.09 4.50
C PHE A 289 -6.87 -1.66 5.07
N ASN A 290 -7.99 -1.39 4.39
CA ASN A 290 -9.31 -1.84 4.83
C ASN A 290 -9.45 -3.37 4.80
N LEU A 291 -8.87 -4.02 3.79
CA LEU A 291 -8.80 -5.49 3.69
C LEU A 291 -7.98 -6.08 4.83
N GLY A 292 -6.79 -5.54 5.12
CA GLY A 292 -5.97 -6.00 6.25
C GLY A 292 -6.67 -5.79 7.60
N LYS A 293 -7.38 -4.68 7.81
CA LYS A 293 -8.22 -4.48 9.02
C LYS A 293 -9.32 -5.53 9.19
N ALA A 294 -9.81 -6.07 8.08
CA ALA A 294 -10.81 -7.13 8.07
C ALA A 294 -10.20 -8.54 7.98
N SER A 295 -8.87 -8.65 8.05
CA SER A 295 -8.11 -9.90 7.88
C SER A 295 -8.42 -10.62 6.56
N LYS A 296 -8.52 -9.85 5.46
CA LYS A 296 -8.86 -10.32 4.12
C LYS A 296 -7.72 -10.15 3.10
#